data_AF-A0A6M0BTW2-F1
#
_entry.id   AF-A0A6M0BTW2-F1
#
_cell.length_a   1.000
_cell.length_b   1.000
_cell.length_c   1.000
_cell.angle_alpha   90.00
_cell.angle_beta   90.00
_cell.angle_gamma   90.00
#
_symmetry.space_group_name_H-M   'P 1'
#
loop_
_entity.id
_entity.type
_entity.pdbx_description
1 polymer ?
#
loop_
_entity_poly.entity_id
_entity_poly.type
_entity_poly.pdbx_seq_one_letter_code
_entity_poly.pdbx_strand_id
1 'polypeptide(L)'
;VSQRSDREVSDRHRADIELTKETPPAPPVNVVEQLIEQLQDTEPQSRHNAIWQLGEKGDSRAIEPLVHLLRESDSKQQSMILATLSQIGNKTLKPMVRALSLSLQNDNKEVRINAIRDLTDVYEVVISVTNLLQYAVDDPDDNVRETAKWALEKLNRIRPPRNLDL
;
A
#
# COMPACT_ATOMS: atom_id res chain seq x y z
N VAL A 1 16.83 -69.61 -34.50
CA VAL A 1 16.92 -68.91 -33.19
C VAL A 1 17.35 -67.48 -33.48
N SER A 2 16.77 -66.49 -32.79
CA SER A 2 17.23 -65.08 -32.74
C SER A 2 16.75 -64.10 -33.83
N GLN A 3 15.45 -63.80 -33.91
CA GLN A 3 14.96 -62.52 -34.50
C GLN A 3 13.64 -61.97 -33.90
N ARG A 4 13.10 -62.55 -32.81
CA ARG A 4 11.84 -62.07 -32.20
C ARG A 4 12.01 -61.31 -30.86
N SER A 5 13.21 -61.26 -30.28
CA SER A 5 13.44 -60.63 -28.97
C SER A 5 13.72 -59.13 -29.02
N ASP A 6 14.14 -58.58 -30.17
CA ASP A 6 14.75 -57.24 -30.18
C ASP A 6 13.74 -56.11 -30.45
N ARG A 7 12.53 -56.44 -30.91
CA ARG A 7 11.46 -55.44 -31.13
C ARG A 7 10.65 -55.13 -29.88
N GLU A 8 10.48 -56.08 -28.96
CA GLU A 8 9.75 -55.83 -27.70
C GLU A 8 10.56 -55.05 -26.65
N VAL A 9 11.89 -55.05 -26.75
CA VAL A 9 12.76 -54.28 -25.83
C VAL A 9 12.89 -52.81 -26.27
N SER A 10 12.75 -52.54 -27.57
CA SER A 10 12.83 -51.18 -28.11
C SER A 10 11.57 -50.34 -27.88
N ASP A 11 10.41 -50.99 -27.72
CA ASP A 11 9.14 -50.28 -27.48
C ASP A 11 8.91 -49.98 -25.99
N ARG A 12 9.55 -50.74 -25.08
CA ARG A 12 9.51 -50.46 -23.64
C ARG A 12 10.34 -49.24 -23.23
N HIS A 13 11.45 -48.96 -23.92
CA HIS A 13 12.25 -47.75 -23.69
C HIS A 13 11.61 -46.45 -24.24
N ARG A 14 10.57 -46.56 -25.07
CA ARG A 14 9.84 -45.41 -25.63
C ARG A 14 8.64 -44.97 -24.80
N ALA A 15 8.14 -45.83 -23.92
CA ALA A 15 7.01 -45.51 -23.03
C ALA A 15 7.42 -44.81 -21.72
N ASP A 16 8.70 -44.89 -21.33
CA ASP A 16 9.19 -44.35 -20.05
C ASP A 16 9.73 -42.91 -20.12
N ILE A 17 9.74 -42.28 -21.31
CA ILE A 17 10.20 -40.88 -21.50
C ILE A 17 9.00 -39.89 -21.59
N GLU A 18 7.78 -40.33 -21.26
CA GLU A 18 6.58 -39.48 -21.30
C GLU A 18 6.02 -39.11 -19.90
N LEU A 19 6.82 -39.26 -18.84
CA LEU A 19 6.45 -38.85 -17.48
C LEU A 19 7.52 -37.98 -16.82
N THR A 20 7.71 -36.75 -17.29
CA THR A 20 8.03 -35.56 -16.48
C THR A 20 7.99 -34.31 -17.37
N LYS A 21 6.84 -34.03 -18.01
CA LYS A 21 6.53 -32.64 -18.34
C LYS A 21 6.17 -31.98 -17.02
N GLU A 22 7.19 -31.54 -16.27
CA GLU A 22 6.96 -30.66 -15.14
C GLU A 22 6.13 -29.49 -15.66
N THR A 23 4.88 -29.41 -15.21
CA THR A 23 4.07 -28.20 -15.34
C THR A 23 4.94 -27.03 -14.89
N PRO A 24 5.11 -25.98 -15.72
CA PRO A 24 5.89 -24.82 -15.30
C PRO A 24 5.37 -24.38 -13.93
N PRO A 25 6.25 -24.09 -12.96
CA PRO A 25 5.80 -23.61 -11.66
C PRO A 25 4.84 -22.45 -11.90
N ALA A 26 3.67 -22.53 -11.27
CA ALA A 26 2.66 -21.48 -11.38
C ALA A 26 3.35 -20.12 -11.18
N PRO A 27 2.98 -19.08 -11.96
CA PRO A 27 3.63 -17.78 -11.85
C PRO A 27 3.63 -17.35 -10.37
N PRO A 28 4.74 -16.78 -9.88
CA PRO A 28 4.86 -16.42 -8.47
C PRO A 28 3.68 -15.54 -8.10
N VAL A 29 2.81 -16.04 -7.24
CA VAL A 29 1.58 -15.34 -6.93
C VAL A 29 1.93 -14.08 -6.16
N ASN A 30 1.47 -12.93 -6.65
CA ASN A 30 1.70 -11.67 -5.97
C ASN A 30 0.88 -11.64 -4.69
N VAL A 31 1.56 -11.82 -3.56
CA VAL A 31 0.91 -11.90 -2.24
C VAL A 31 0.02 -10.68 -1.97
N VAL A 32 0.40 -9.50 -2.45
CA VAL A 32 -0.43 -8.29 -2.27
C VAL A 32 -1.72 -8.37 -3.08
N GLU A 33 -1.69 -8.90 -4.30
CA GLU A 33 -2.88 -9.07 -5.14
C GLU A 33 -3.84 -10.09 -4.52
N GLN A 34 -3.32 -11.21 -3.98
CA GLN A 34 -4.15 -12.17 -3.25
C GLN A 34 -4.80 -11.55 -2.01
N LEU A 35 -4.05 -10.76 -1.24
CA LEU A 35 -4.59 -10.08 -0.07
C LEU A 35 -5.64 -9.04 -0.47
N ILE A 36 -5.50 -8.37 -1.62
CA ILE A 36 -6.52 -7.46 -2.16
C ILE A 36 -7.78 -8.25 -2.55
N GLU A 37 -7.65 -9.41 -3.19
CA GLU A 37 -8.79 -10.28 -3.50
C GLU A 37 -9.52 -10.76 -2.23
N GLN A 38 -8.76 -11.11 -1.18
CA GLN A 38 -9.31 -11.53 0.11
C GLN A 38 -10.10 -10.44 0.84
N LEU A 39 -9.99 -9.16 0.45
CA LEU A 39 -10.86 -8.11 0.99
C LEU A 39 -12.34 -8.32 0.63
N GLN A 40 -12.61 -9.09 -0.43
CA GLN A 40 -13.97 -9.42 -0.90
C GLN A 40 -14.49 -10.76 -0.36
N ASP A 41 -13.73 -11.43 0.51
CA ASP A 41 -14.14 -12.70 1.09
C ASP A 41 -15.40 -12.52 1.96
N THR A 42 -16.33 -13.48 1.90
CA THR A 42 -17.52 -13.49 2.75
C THR A 42 -17.20 -13.69 4.23
N GLU A 43 -16.10 -14.40 4.54
CA GLU A 43 -15.69 -14.70 5.91
C GLU A 43 -15.03 -13.48 6.57
N PRO A 44 -15.62 -12.89 7.64
CA PRO A 44 -15.09 -11.68 8.26
C PRO A 44 -13.65 -11.84 8.76
N GLN A 45 -13.30 -13.02 9.29
CA GLN A 45 -11.96 -13.26 9.80
C GLN A 45 -10.91 -13.29 8.68
N SER A 46 -11.27 -13.77 7.49
CA SER A 46 -10.44 -13.73 6.29
C SER A 46 -10.17 -12.29 5.86
N ARG A 47 -11.23 -11.47 5.76
CA ARG A 47 -11.10 -10.02 5.46
C ARG A 47 -10.23 -9.27 6.46
N HIS A 48 -10.42 -9.52 7.76
CA HIS A 48 -9.63 -8.87 8.81
C HIS A 48 -8.14 -9.22 8.70
N ASN A 49 -7.83 -10.49 8.47
CA ASN A 49 -6.47 -10.94 8.24
C ASN A 49 -5.85 -10.27 7.00
N ALA A 50 -6.62 -10.13 5.92
CA ALA A 50 -6.18 -9.43 4.73
C ALA A 50 -5.87 -7.95 5.02
N ILE A 51 -6.78 -7.22 5.68
CA ILE A 51 -6.58 -5.81 6.05
C ILE A 51 -5.31 -5.62 6.88
N TRP A 52 -5.07 -6.49 7.87
CA TRP A 52 -3.88 -6.42 8.71
C TRP A 52 -2.60 -6.70 7.90
N GLN A 53 -2.58 -7.78 7.12
CA GLN A 53 -1.40 -8.14 6.33
C GLN A 53 -1.05 -7.09 5.27
N LEU A 54 -2.04 -6.44 4.65
CA LEU A 54 -1.80 -5.34 3.71
C LEU A 54 -1.08 -4.17 4.39
N GLY A 55 -1.41 -3.87 5.65
CA GLY A 55 -0.70 -2.87 6.45
C GLY A 55 0.75 -3.24 6.72
N GLU A 56 1.00 -4.50 7.05
CA GLU A 56 2.35 -5.02 7.26
C GLU A 56 3.19 -4.93 5.98
N LYS A 57 2.61 -5.28 4.82
CA LYS A 57 3.27 -5.16 3.51
C LYS A 57 3.55 -3.71 3.14
N GLY A 58 2.64 -2.78 3.42
CA GLY A 58 2.83 -1.37 3.13
C GLY A 58 2.83 -1.03 1.64
N ASP A 59 2.26 -1.91 0.80
CA ASP A 59 2.19 -1.71 -0.66
C ASP A 59 1.04 -0.74 -0.99
N SER A 60 1.35 0.34 -1.69
CA SER A 60 0.38 1.40 -2.02
C SER A 60 -0.75 0.92 -2.94
N ARG A 61 -0.58 -0.21 -3.66
CA ARG A 61 -1.64 -0.82 -4.47
C ARG A 61 -2.88 -1.22 -3.65
N ALA A 62 -2.73 -1.37 -2.34
CA ALA A 62 -3.81 -1.69 -1.43
C ALA A 62 -4.70 -0.49 -1.04
N ILE A 63 -4.27 0.75 -1.31
CA ILE A 63 -4.97 1.96 -0.85
C ILE A 63 -6.39 2.03 -1.43
N GLU A 64 -6.55 1.98 -2.75
CA GLU A 64 -7.86 2.08 -3.40
C GLU A 64 -8.82 0.95 -3.00
N PRO A 65 -8.41 -0.34 -2.98
CA PRO A 65 -9.26 -1.42 -2.47
C PRO A 65 -9.72 -1.21 -1.01
N LEU A 66 -8.83 -0.73 -0.14
CA LEU A 66 -9.17 -0.45 1.26
C LEU A 66 -10.13 0.75 1.40
N VAL A 67 -9.96 1.80 0.58
CA VAL A 67 -10.88 2.94 0.53
C VAL A 67 -12.27 2.51 0.05
N HIS A 68 -12.35 1.59 -0.91
CA HIS A 68 -13.62 1.03 -1.34
C HIS A 68 -14.30 0.23 -0.21
N LEU A 69 -13.55 -0.67 0.44
CA LEU A 69 -14.05 -1.49 1.55
C LEU A 69 -14.54 -0.65 2.74
N LEU A 70 -13.95 0.52 2.98
CA LEU A 70 -14.35 1.43 4.06
C LEU A 70 -15.84 1.78 4.02
N ARG A 71 -16.44 1.88 2.82
CA ARG A 71 -17.84 2.26 2.61
C ARG A 71 -18.84 1.17 2.99
N GLU A 72 -18.42 -0.09 2.95
CA GLU A 72 -19.25 -1.27 3.17
C GLU A 72 -19.03 -1.90 4.56
N SER A 73 -18.13 -1.32 5.34
CA SER A 73 -17.65 -1.85 6.62
C SER A 73 -18.44 -1.33 7.81
N ASP A 74 -18.54 -2.16 8.86
CA ASP A 74 -19.00 -1.70 10.18
C ASP A 74 -17.94 -0.82 10.89
N SER A 75 -18.30 -0.16 11.99
CA SER A 75 -17.39 0.78 12.68
C SER A 75 -16.08 0.16 13.17
N LYS A 76 -16.09 -1.13 13.55
CA LYS A 76 -14.88 -1.84 13.99
C LYS A 76 -13.96 -2.08 12.81
N GLN A 77 -14.51 -2.54 11.70
CA GLN A 77 -13.75 -2.77 10.48
C GLN A 77 -13.27 -1.46 9.85
N GLN A 78 -14.07 -0.39 9.88
CA GLN A 78 -13.67 0.96 9.46
C GLN A 78 -12.44 1.45 10.23
N SER A 79 -12.42 1.27 11.55
CA SER A 79 -11.30 1.68 12.40
C SER A 79 -10.00 0.94 12.01
N MET A 80 -10.11 -0.35 11.70
CA MET A 80 -8.98 -1.17 11.26
C MET A 80 -8.48 -0.77 9.87
N ILE A 81 -9.39 -0.51 8.92
CA ILE A 81 -9.05 -0.04 7.59
C ILE A 81 -8.31 1.30 7.66
N LEU A 82 -8.81 2.25 8.47
CA LEU A 82 -8.15 3.54 8.66
C LEU A 82 -6.75 3.40 9.28
N ALA A 83 -6.58 2.51 10.25
CA ALA A 83 -5.26 2.21 10.83
C ALA A 83 -4.30 1.63 9.77
N THR A 84 -4.77 0.67 8.95
CA THR A 84 -4.01 0.09 7.85
C THR A 84 -3.61 1.13 6.81
N LEU A 85 -4.55 1.99 6.39
CA LEU A 85 -4.28 3.08 5.44
C LEU A 85 -3.20 4.04 5.99
N SER A 86 -3.29 4.41 7.27
CA SER A 86 -2.26 5.22 7.93
C SER A 86 -0.89 4.52 7.96
N GLN A 87 -0.87 3.22 8.22
CA GLN A 87 0.37 2.43 8.22
C GLN A 87 1.01 2.35 6.82
N ILE A 88 0.22 2.08 5.78
CA ILE A 88 0.69 2.08 4.38
C ILE A 88 1.21 3.46 3.99
N GLY A 89 0.45 4.52 4.31
CA GLY A 89 0.85 5.91 4.08
C GLY A 89 2.19 6.23 4.74
N ASN A 90 2.36 5.89 6.01
CA ASN A 90 3.62 6.09 6.73
C ASN A 90 4.80 5.32 6.13
N LYS A 91 4.59 4.09 5.66
CA LYS A 91 5.63 3.28 4.99
C LYS A 91 6.01 3.84 3.62
N THR A 92 5.05 4.44 2.91
CA THR A 92 5.27 5.05 1.58
C THR A 92 5.90 6.45 1.67
N LEU A 93 5.45 7.27 2.63
CA LEU A 93 5.91 8.66 2.76
C LEU A 93 7.36 8.77 3.24
N LYS A 94 7.83 7.88 4.13
CA LYS A 94 9.20 7.95 4.67
C LYS A 94 10.29 7.86 3.59
N PRO A 95 10.28 6.87 2.68
CA PRO A 95 11.21 6.84 1.55
C PRO A 95 11.10 8.05 0.62
N MET A 96 9.87 8.52 0.34
CA MET A 96 9.64 9.70 -0.50
C MET A 96 10.28 10.96 0.09
N VAL A 97 10.06 11.22 1.38
CA VAL A 97 10.68 12.35 2.10
C VAL A 97 12.21 12.25 2.09
N ARG A 98 12.76 11.04 2.27
CA ARG A 98 14.21 10.82 2.17
C ARG A 98 14.73 11.12 0.78
N ALA A 99 14.05 10.69 -0.28
CA ALA A 99 14.44 10.97 -1.65
C ALA A 99 14.44 12.48 -1.94
N LEU A 100 13.39 13.21 -1.55
CA LEU A 100 13.31 14.66 -1.71
C LEU A 100 14.43 15.39 -0.95
N SER A 101 14.74 14.95 0.28
CA SER A 101 15.84 15.49 1.07
C SER A 101 17.22 15.29 0.42
N LEU A 102 17.44 14.15 -0.23
CA LEU A 102 18.66 13.90 -1.01
C LEU A 102 18.71 14.76 -2.27
N SER A 103 17.58 14.90 -2.97
CA SER A 103 17.49 15.72 -4.19
C SER A 103 17.77 17.21 -3.92
N LEU A 104 17.43 17.73 -2.74
CA LEU A 104 17.79 19.09 -2.33
C LEU A 104 19.31 19.30 -2.17
N GLN A 105 20.08 18.24 -1.95
CA GLN A 105 21.54 18.29 -1.81
C GLN A 105 22.27 17.96 -3.12
N ASN A 106 21.54 17.76 -4.22
CA ASN A 106 22.12 17.39 -5.50
C ASN A 106 22.93 18.54 -6.11
N ASP A 107 24.06 18.23 -6.75
CA ASP A 107 24.92 19.23 -7.41
C ASP A 107 24.22 19.94 -8.58
N ASN A 108 23.35 19.23 -9.30
CA ASN A 108 22.59 19.77 -10.41
C ASN A 108 21.45 20.67 -9.88
N LYS A 109 21.49 21.95 -10.26
CA LYS A 109 20.47 22.95 -9.86
C LYS A 109 19.05 22.55 -10.27
N GLU A 110 18.87 21.88 -11.41
CA GLU A 110 17.53 21.49 -11.90
C GLU A 110 16.91 20.42 -11.00
N VAL A 111 17.72 19.48 -10.49
CA VAL A 111 17.24 18.46 -9.54
C VAL A 111 16.78 19.10 -8.24
N ARG A 112 17.51 20.11 -7.73
CA ARG A 112 17.10 20.86 -6.54
C ARG A 112 15.81 21.65 -6.77
N ILE A 113 15.67 22.31 -7.94
CA ILE A 113 14.46 23.04 -8.31
C ILE A 113 13.26 22.09 -8.37
N ASN A 114 13.41 20.92 -8.98
CA ASN A 114 12.34 19.92 -9.05
C ASN A 114 11.96 19.41 -7.65
N ALA A 115 12.94 19.14 -6.78
CA ALA A 115 12.65 18.74 -5.40
C ALA A 115 11.83 19.79 -4.63
N ILE A 116 12.11 21.08 -4.83
CA ILE A 116 11.33 22.18 -4.22
C ILE A 116 9.90 22.21 -4.78
N ARG A 117 9.71 22.00 -6.09
CA ARG A 117 8.39 21.89 -6.72
C ARG A 117 7.60 20.71 -6.16
N ASP A 118 8.20 19.52 -6.13
CA ASP A 118 7.53 18.31 -5.63
C ASP A 118 7.18 18.42 -4.14
N LEU A 119 8.01 19.11 -3.34
CA LEU A 119 7.68 19.43 -1.94
C LEU A 119 6.47 20.39 -1.81
N THR A 120 6.19 21.20 -2.83
CA THR A 120 5.02 22.08 -2.87
C THR A 120 3.74 21.25 -3.05
N ASP A 121 3.76 20.18 -3.84
CA ASP A 121 2.61 19.26 -3.98
C ASP A 121 2.27 18.58 -2.64
N VAL A 122 3.29 18.21 -1.85
CA VAL A 122 3.10 17.69 -0.49
C VAL A 122 2.43 18.73 0.41
N TYR A 123 2.76 20.01 0.24
CA TYR A 123 2.14 21.10 0.99
C TYR A 123 0.65 21.29 0.63
N GLU A 124 0.27 21.11 -0.63
CA GLU A 124 -1.15 21.13 -1.04
C GLU A 124 -1.96 20.03 -0.33
N VAL A 125 -1.41 18.82 -0.21
CA VAL A 125 -2.04 17.72 0.55
C VAL A 125 -2.23 18.11 2.03
N VAL A 126 -1.24 18.77 2.64
CA VAL A 126 -1.36 19.25 4.04
C VAL A 126 -2.48 20.29 4.19
N ILE A 127 -2.65 21.18 3.20
CA ILE A 127 -3.79 22.12 3.18
C ILE A 127 -5.11 21.36 3.13
N SER A 128 -5.25 20.38 2.23
CA SER A 128 -6.47 19.56 2.13
C SER A 128 -6.80 18.85 3.45
N VAL A 129 -5.81 18.22 4.10
CA VAL A 129 -6.00 17.56 5.40
C VAL A 129 -6.39 18.56 6.50
N THR A 130 -5.77 19.75 6.51
CA THR A 130 -6.11 20.81 7.46
C THR A 130 -7.57 21.26 7.28
N ASN A 131 -8.03 21.42 6.04
CA ASN A 131 -9.41 21.77 5.75
C ASN A 131 -10.39 20.67 6.20
N LEU A 132 -10.04 19.39 6.02
CA LEU A 132 -10.85 18.27 6.51
C LEU A 132 -11.01 18.31 8.02
N LEU A 133 -9.92 18.57 8.76
CA LEU A 133 -9.96 18.69 10.22
C LEU A 133 -10.76 19.91 10.69
N GLN A 134 -10.80 20.98 9.90
CA GLN A 134 -11.58 22.17 10.24
C GLN A 134 -13.08 21.88 10.33
N TYR A 135 -13.60 20.95 9.51
CA TYR A 135 -15.00 20.50 9.63
C TYR A 135 -15.25 19.74 10.94
N ALA A 136 -14.28 18.95 11.41
CA ALA A 136 -14.41 18.16 12.64
C ALA A 136 -14.32 19.01 13.93
N VAL A 137 -13.91 20.28 13.83
CA VAL A 137 -13.90 21.21 14.98
C VAL A 137 -15.32 21.59 15.42
N ASP A 138 -16.30 21.53 14.53
CA ASP A 138 -17.70 21.84 14.79
C ASP A 138 -18.56 20.57 14.99
N ASP A 139 -17.91 19.41 15.20
CA ASP A 139 -18.60 18.13 15.38
C ASP A 139 -19.53 18.13 16.62
N PRO A 140 -20.72 17.52 16.58
CA PRO A 140 -21.61 17.43 17.74
C PRO A 140 -20.97 16.74 18.96
N ASP A 141 -20.04 15.80 18.75
CA ASP A 141 -19.36 15.08 19.82
C ASP A 141 -18.13 15.84 20.35
N ASP A 142 -18.10 16.06 21.67
CA ASP A 142 -17.04 16.80 22.35
C ASP A 142 -15.65 16.17 22.14
N ASN A 143 -15.55 14.84 22.15
CA ASN A 143 -14.26 14.17 21.97
C ASN A 143 -13.75 14.33 20.54
N VAL A 144 -14.64 14.29 19.55
CA VAL A 144 -14.28 14.54 18.15
C VAL A 144 -13.74 15.96 17.98
N ARG A 145 -14.45 16.97 18.52
CA ARG A 145 -13.99 18.37 18.46
C ARG A 145 -12.62 18.57 19.11
N GLU A 146 -12.42 18.04 20.31
CA GLU A 146 -11.14 18.19 21.01
C GLU A 146 -10.00 17.45 20.30
N THR A 147 -10.29 16.28 19.72
CA THR A 147 -9.31 15.54 18.90
C THR A 147 -8.94 16.31 17.64
N ALA A 148 -9.92 16.93 16.96
CA ALA A 148 -9.68 17.75 15.78
C ALA A 148 -8.82 18.98 16.10
N LYS A 149 -9.12 19.69 17.21
CA LYS A 149 -8.32 20.82 17.69
C LYS A 149 -6.88 20.41 18.00
N TRP A 150 -6.68 19.30 18.70
CA TRP A 150 -5.34 18.77 18.98
C TRP A 150 -4.57 18.46 17.69
N ALA A 151 -5.21 17.84 16.70
CA ALA A 151 -4.59 17.51 15.42
C ALA A 151 -4.21 18.77 14.63
N LEU A 152 -5.09 19.77 14.59
CA LEU A 152 -4.82 21.07 13.97
C LEU A 152 -3.66 21.81 14.65
N GLU A 153 -3.60 21.80 15.98
CA GLU A 153 -2.49 22.38 16.74
C GLU A 153 -1.17 21.72 16.35
N LYS A 154 -1.16 20.39 16.25
CA LYS A 154 0.03 19.63 15.80
C LYS A 154 0.46 20.00 14.39
N LEU A 155 -0.46 20.12 13.43
CA LEU A 155 -0.14 20.50 12.06
C LEU A 155 0.33 21.95 11.93
N ASN A 156 -0.27 22.88 12.69
CA ASN A 156 0.11 24.30 12.65
C ASN A 156 1.50 24.57 13.21
N ARG A 157 1.99 23.74 14.15
CA ARG A 157 3.37 23.81 14.64
C ARG A 157 4.43 23.47 13.57
N ILE A 158 4.04 22.87 12.44
CA ILE A 158 4.94 22.49 11.34
C ILE A 158 5.17 23.65 10.35
N ARG A 159 4.30 24.68 10.34
CA ARG A 159 4.51 25.86 9.47
C ARG A 159 5.76 26.63 9.94
N PRO A 160 6.70 26.99 9.04
CA PRO A 160 7.73 27.95 9.41
C PRO A 160 7.08 29.27 9.85
N PRO A 161 7.71 30.05 10.75
CA PRO A 161 7.16 31.32 11.20
C PRO A 161 6.85 32.22 10.00
N ARG A 162 5.76 32.99 10.09
CA ARG A 162 5.22 33.92 9.06
C ARG A 162 6.20 34.97 8.53
N ASN A 163 7.45 34.99 8.98
CA ASN A 163 8.44 36.03 8.70
C ASN A 163 9.28 35.71 7.45
N LEU A 164 8.63 35.25 6.38
CA LEU A 164 9.22 35.33 5.04
C LEU A 164 8.64 36.57 4.37
N ASP A 165 9.04 37.74 4.88
CA ASP A 165 8.92 38.98 4.14
C ASP A 165 9.93 38.89 2.98
N LEU A 166 9.42 38.56 1.79
CA LEU A 166 10.13 38.66 0.51
C LEU A 166 9.88 40.03 -0.12
#